data_AF-A0A2N2A4B5-F1
#
_entry.id   AF-A0A2N2A4B5-F1
#
_cell.length_a   1.000
_cell.length_b   1.000
_cell.length_c   1.000
_cell.angle_alpha   90.00
_cell.angle_beta   90.00
_cell.angle_gamma   90.00
#
_symmetry.space_group_name_H-M   'P 1'
#
loop_
_entity.id
_entity.type
_entity.pdbx_description
1 polymer ?
#
loop_
_entity_poly.entity_id
_entity_poly.type
_entity_poly.pdbx_seq_one_letter_code
_entity_poly.pdbx_strand_id
1 'polypeptide(L)' 'MKKYDRDVFFKAAFAKQKVFKGYNNYQIATKIGMPLSTFYHKLNSPGKFTLEQMRKICHILQFSVEDKTSII' A
#
# COMPACT_ATOMS: atom_id res chain seq x y z
N MET A 1 13.10 12.61 0.31
CA MET A 1 13.00 11.45 1.23
C MET A 1 13.82 10.29 0.65
N LYS A 2 14.64 9.59 1.45
CA LYS A 2 15.42 8.45 0.92
C LYS A 2 14.45 7.28 0.65
N LYS A 3 14.79 6.40 -0.31
CA LYS A 3 13.95 5.25 -0.70
C LYS A 3 13.52 4.38 0.50
N TYR A 4 14.43 4.21 1.45
CA TYR A 4 14.18 3.45 2.69
C TYR A 4 13.07 4.06 3.54
N ASP A 5 13.09 5.38 3.73
CA ASP A 5 12.13 6.11 4.56
C ASP A 5 10.70 5.99 3.98
N ARG A 6 10.57 6.02 2.64
CA ARG A 6 9.29 5.84 1.94
C ARG A 6 8.68 4.48 2.19
N ASP A 7 9.49 3.43 2.07
CA ASP A 7 9.02 2.04 2.23
C ASP A 7 8.57 1.79 3.68
N VAL A 8 9.28 2.35 4.66
CA VAL A 8 8.92 2.30 6.07
C VAL A 8 7.60 3.04 6.31
N PHE A 9 7.48 4.27 5.82
CA PHE A 9 6.26 5.07 5.97
C PHE A 9 5.04 4.38 5.32
N PHE A 10 5.19 3.88 4.10
CA PHE A 10 4.13 3.14 3.41
C PHE A 10 3.67 1.93 4.22
N LYS A 11 4.60 1.12 4.74
CA LYS A 11 4.25 -0.06 5.54
C LYS A 11 3.49 0.31 6.81
N ALA A 12 3.90 1.38 7.50
CA ALA A 12 3.22 1.87 8.70
C ALA A 12 1.80 2.36 8.39
N ALA A 13 1.65 3.23 7.37
CA ALA A 13 0.34 3.73 6.94
C ALA A 13 -0.57 2.59 6.45
N PHE A 14 -0.04 1.66 5.68
CA PHE A 14 -0.75 0.49 5.19
C PHE A 14 -1.25 -0.39 6.35
N ALA A 15 -0.38 -0.74 7.30
CA ALA A 15 -0.77 -1.58 8.44
C ALA A 15 -1.87 -0.92 9.27
N LYS A 16 -1.71 0.37 9.58
CA LYS A 16 -2.70 1.18 10.30
C LYS A 16 -4.05 1.16 9.58
N GLN A 17 -4.08 1.62 8.32
CA GLN A 17 -5.34 1.80 7.60
C GLN A 17 -6.01 0.48 7.24
N LYS A 18 -5.23 -0.56 6.95
CA LYS A 18 -5.77 -1.92 6.74
C LYS A 18 -6.59 -2.39 7.94
N VAL A 19 -6.09 -2.19 9.15
CA VAL A 19 -6.79 -2.56 10.39
C VAL A 19 -8.04 -1.70 10.57
N PHE A 20 -7.94 -0.37 10.44
CA PHE A 20 -9.10 0.53 10.59
C PHE A 20 -10.22 0.25 9.58
N LYS A 21 -9.87 -0.16 8.36
CA LYS A 21 -10.85 -0.47 7.30
C LYS A 21 -11.32 -1.93 7.33
N GLY A 22 -10.78 -2.77 8.22
CA GLY A 22 -11.16 -4.17 8.34
C GLY A 22 -10.79 -5.02 7.11
N TYR A 23 -9.80 -4.61 6.34
CA TYR A 23 -9.36 -5.37 5.17
C TYR A 23 -8.30 -6.41 5.55
N ASN A 24 -8.35 -7.56 4.88
CA ASN A 24 -7.21 -8.47 4.82
C ASN A 24 -6.42 -8.28 3.51
N ASN A 25 -5.21 -8.84 3.47
CA ASN A 25 -4.32 -8.68 2.31
C ASN A 25 -4.89 -9.32 1.03
N TYR A 26 -5.67 -10.39 1.16
CA TYR A 26 -6.34 -11.04 0.03
C TYR A 26 -7.36 -10.11 -0.63
N GLN A 27 -8.23 -9.47 0.16
CA GLN A 27 -9.22 -8.52 -0.35
C GLN A 27 -8.57 -7.34 -1.07
N ILE A 28 -7.48 -6.80 -0.53
CA ILE A 28 -6.74 -5.69 -1.15
C ILE A 28 -6.12 -6.16 -2.47
N ALA A 29 -5.44 -7.32 -2.48
CA ALA A 29 -4.83 -7.90 -3.67
C ALA A 29 -5.86 -8.11 -4.79
N THR A 30 -7.02 -8.67 -4.46
CA THR A 30 -8.14 -8.87 -5.40
C THR A 30 -8.64 -7.52 -5.95
N LYS A 31 -8.85 -6.52 -5.09
CA LYS A 31 -9.33 -5.20 -5.51
C LYS A 31 -8.34 -4.45 -6.41
N ILE A 32 -7.04 -4.69 -6.29
CA ILE A 32 -6.04 -4.10 -7.19
C ILE A 32 -5.74 -4.98 -8.41
N GLY A 33 -6.40 -6.14 -8.55
CA GLY A 33 -6.22 -7.06 -9.67
C GLY A 33 -4.89 -7.80 -9.67
N MET A 34 -4.39 -8.22 -8.49
CA MET A 34 -3.09 -8.84 -8.33
C MET A 34 -3.18 -10.18 -7.59
N PRO A 35 -2.42 -11.23 -7.99
CA PRO A 35 -2.30 -12.45 -7.21
C PRO A 35 -1.76 -12.19 -5.80
N LEU A 36 -2.29 -12.89 -4.79
CA LEU A 36 -1.91 -12.69 -3.39
C LEU A 36 -0.40 -12.89 -3.14
N SER A 37 0.21 -13.87 -3.79
CA SER A 37 1.66 -14.13 -3.71
C SER A 37 2.49 -12.93 -4.21
N THR A 38 2.09 -12.36 -5.35
CA THR A 38 2.73 -11.16 -5.92
C THR A 38 2.53 -9.96 -5.00
N PHE A 39 1.33 -9.83 -4.41
CA PHE A 39 1.04 -8.76 -3.46
C PHE A 39 1.94 -8.83 -2.23
N TYR A 40 2.12 -10.00 -1.61
CA TYR A 40 3.04 -10.17 -0.47
C TYR A 40 4.48 -9.83 -0.83
N HIS A 41 4.96 -10.31 -1.98
CA HIS A 41 6.31 -10.00 -2.44
C HIS A 41 6.52 -8.48 -2.63
N LYS A 42 5.53 -7.78 -3.19
CA LYS A 42 5.60 -6.31 -3.32
C LYS A 42 5.39 -5.58 -1.99
N LEU A 43 4.59 -6.12 -1.08
CA LEU A 43 4.41 -5.54 0.26
C LEU A 43 5.71 -5.56 1.07
N ASN A 44 6.52 -6.60 0.90
CA ASN A 44 7.86 -6.69 1.49
C ASN A 44 8.84 -5.66 0.89
N SER A 45 8.64 -5.26 -0.38
CA SER A 45 9.44 -4.27 -1.09
C SER A 45 8.55 -3.26 -1.83
N PRO A 46 7.96 -2.27 -1.12
CA PRO A 46 6.92 -1.38 -1.67
C PRO A 46 7.33 -0.63 -2.94
N GLY A 47 8.62 -0.32 -3.10
CA GLY A 47 9.16 0.23 -4.36
C GLY A 47 8.92 -0.62 -5.62
N LYS A 48 8.46 -1.88 -5.51
CA LYS A 48 8.06 -2.73 -6.65
C LYS A 48 6.60 -2.52 -7.09
N PHE A 49 5.78 -1.79 -6.33
CA PHE A 49 4.46 -1.38 -6.81
C PHE A 49 4.61 -0.30 -7.89
N THR A 50 3.80 -0.41 -8.95
CA THR A 50 3.70 0.68 -9.91
C THR A 50 2.96 1.86 -9.28
N LEU A 51 3.12 3.05 -9.85
CA LEU A 51 2.39 4.25 -9.40
C LEU A 51 0.87 4.04 -9.41
N GLU A 52 0.35 3.37 -10.44
CA GLU A 52 -1.07 3.04 -10.53
C GLU A 52 -1.52 2.10 -9.41
N GLN A 53 -0.73 1.06 -9.10
CA GLN A 53 -1.02 0.12 -8.00
C GLN A 53 -1.01 0.84 -6.65
N MET A 54 -0.02 1.73 -6.42
CA MET A 54 0.05 2.56 -5.23
C MET A 54 -1.18 3.46 -5.08
N ARG A 55 -1.61 4.13 -6.16
CA ARG A 55 -2.82 4.96 -6.17
C ARG A 55 -4.07 4.15 -5.82
N LYS A 56 -4.22 2.94 -6.38
CA LYS A 56 -5.33 2.04 -6.06
C LYS A 56 -5.33 1.64 -4.58
N ILE A 57 -4.18 1.28 -4.01
CA ILE A 57 -4.05 0.95 -2.59
C ILE A 57 -4.45 2.14 -1.71
N CYS A 58 -3.90 3.33 -2.01
CA CYS A 58 -4.22 4.55 -1.27
C CYS A 58 -5.72 4.90 -1.35
N HIS A 59 -6.36 4.63 -2.48
CA HIS A 59 -7.80 4.84 -2.65
C HIS A 59 -8.63 3.83 -1.84
N ILE A 60 -8.33 2.52 -1.96
CA ILE A 60 -9.03 1.45 -1.23
C ILE A 60 -8.95 1.66 0.29
N LEU A 61 -7.77 2.02 0.78
CA LEU A 61 -7.51 2.24 2.20
C LEU A 61 -7.83 3.67 2.66
N GLN A 62 -8.29 4.53 1.75
CA GLN A 62 -8.65 5.92 2.02
C GLN A 62 -7.57 6.70 2.77
N PHE A 63 -6.34 6.65 2.26
CA PHE A 63 -5.21 7.40 2.81
C PHE A 63 -5.50 8.91 2.80
N SER A 64 -5.02 9.62 3.82
CA SER A 64 -5.13 11.07 3.88
C SER A 64 -4.32 11.72 2.74
N VAL A 65 -4.54 13.01 2.49
CA VAL A 65 -3.72 13.75 1.52
C VAL A 65 -2.26 13.75 1.95
N GLU A 66 -2.00 13.94 3.24
CA GLU A 66 -0.65 13.92 3.84
C GLU A 66 0.05 12.57 3.66
N ASP A 67 -0.68 11.46 3.89
CA ASP A 67 -0.18 10.10 3.67
C ASP A 67 0.19 9.90 2.20
N LYS A 68 -0.65 10.38 1.27
CA LYS A 68 -0.42 10.26 -0.17
C LYS A 68 0.80 11.04 -0.60
N THR A 69 0.98 12.28 -0.17
CA THR A 69 2.15 13.12 -0.50
C THR A 69 3.46 12.50 0.01
N SER A 70 3.40 11.77 1.11
CA SER A 70 4.56 11.07 1.67
C SER A 70 4.87 9.77 0.92
N ILE A 71 3.93 9.22 0.13
CA ILE A 71 4.04 7.89 -0.48
C ILE A 71 4.13 7.94 -2.00
N ILE A 72 3.53 8.92 -2.66
CA ILE A 72 3.41 9.02 -4.13
C ILE A 72 4.12 10.29 -4.58
#